data_AF-A0A9D4A612-F1
#
_entry.id   AF-A0A9D4A612-F1
#
_cell.length_a   1.000
_cell.length_b   1.000
_cell.length_c   1.000
_cell.angle_alpha   90.00
_cell.angle_beta   90.00
_cell.angle_gamma   90.00
#
_symmetry.space_group_name_H-M   'P 1'
#
loop_
_entity.id
_entity.type
_entity.pdbx_description
1 polymer ?
#
loop_
_entity_poly.entity_id
_entity_poly.type
_entity_poly.pdbx_seq_one_letter_code
_entity_poly.pdbx_strand_id
1 'polypeptide(L)' 'MTSVAKKNQTAQQQEQLSKSIQKQKERRLWRELLKESTGIGWCPSKKTVDATEECWAEKIQENPDFKGFKKK' A
#
# COMPACT_ATOMS: atom_id res chain seq x y z
N MET A 1 23.64 35.11 0.37
CA MET A 1 22.81 34.82 1.55
C MET A 1 21.57 33.94 1.24
N THR A 2 21.69 32.81 0.51
CA THR A 2 20.48 31.99 0.18
C THR A 2 20.67 30.47 0.31
N SER A 3 21.76 30.01 0.94
CA SER A 3 22.10 28.57 0.96
C SER A 3 21.14 27.74 1.83
N VAL A 4 20.65 28.30 2.93
CA VAL A 4 19.79 27.58 3.89
C VAL A 4 18.36 27.40 3.36
N ALA A 5 17.78 28.43 2.72
CA ALA A 5 16.43 28.35 2.15
C ALA A 5 16.33 27.32 1.01
N LYS A 6 17.38 27.23 0.18
CA LYS A 6 17.44 26.24 -0.91
C LYS A 6 17.49 24.81 -0.37
N LYS A 7 18.26 24.53 0.68
CA LYS A 7 18.37 23.20 1.31
C LYS A 7 17.05 22.73 1.92
N ASN A 8 16.33 23.62 2.60
CA ASN A 8 15.03 23.27 3.19
C ASN A 8 13.96 22.99 2.13
N GLN A 9 13.99 23.71 1.01
CA GLN A 9 13.05 23.49 -0.09
C GLN A 9 13.26 22.12 -0.77
N THR A 10 14.51 21.71 -1.01
CA THR A 10 14.80 20.38 -1.58
C THR A 10 14.44 19.25 -0.61
N ALA A 11 14.69 19.42 0.69
CA ALA A 11 14.30 18.42 1.68
C ALA A 11 12.77 18.23 1.72
N GLN A 12 12.01 19.32 1.69
CA GLN A 12 10.55 19.27 1.59
C GLN A 12 10.08 18.59 0.29
N GLN A 13 10.69 18.91 -0.86
CA GLN A 13 10.34 18.28 -2.14
C GLN A 13 10.65 16.78 -2.16
N GLN A 14 11.78 16.36 -1.61
CA GLN A 14 12.15 14.94 -1.49
C GLN A 14 11.17 14.17 -0.59
N GLU A 15 10.73 14.77 0.51
CA GLU A 15 9.75 14.16 1.40
C GLU A 15 8.38 13.98 0.71
N GLN A 16 7.90 15.00 -0.01
CA GLN A 16 6.64 14.90 -0.77
C GLN A 16 6.72 13.83 -1.87
N LEU A 17 7.86 13.74 -2.56
CA LEU A 17 8.09 12.73 -3.58
C LEU A 17 8.11 11.32 -2.97
N SER A 18 8.80 11.14 -1.84
CA SER A 18 8.85 9.87 -1.11
C SER A 18 7.43 9.40 -0.71
N LYS A 19 6.63 10.29 -0.15
CA LYS A 19 5.21 10.01 0.21
C LYS A 19 4.39 9.60 -1.02
N SER A 20 4.57 10.29 -2.14
CA SER A 20 3.89 9.97 -3.41
C SER A 20 4.27 8.58 -3.93
N ILE A 21 5.56 8.26 -3.93
CA ILE A 21 6.08 6.96 -4.34
C ILE A 21 5.54 5.84 -3.44
N GLN A 22 5.53 6.05 -2.12
CA GLN A 22 4.99 5.07 -1.18
C GLN A 22 3.50 4.80 -1.42
N LYS A 23 2.70 5.84 -1.63
CA LYS A 23 1.28 5.70 -1.98
C LYS A 23 1.09 5.00 -3.32
N GLN A 24 1.97 5.22 -4.29
CA GLN A 24 1.92 4.52 -5.57
C GLN A 24 2.29 3.04 -5.44
N LYS A 25 3.28 2.69 -4.59
CA LYS A 25 3.62 1.30 -4.27
C LYS A 25 2.46 0.56 -3.62
N GLU A 26 1.83 1.18 -2.61
CA GLU A 26 0.66 0.61 -1.96
C GLU A 26 -0.46 0.34 -2.97
N ARG A 27 -0.76 1.31 -3.85
CA ARG A 27 -1.75 1.14 -4.94
C ARG A 27 -1.40 0.03 -5.94
N ARG A 28 -0.12 -0.27 -6.16
CA ARG A 28 0.30 -1.37 -7.03
C ARG A 28 0.05 -2.71 -6.35
N LEU A 29 0.48 -2.86 -5.10
CA LEU A 29 0.24 -4.05 -4.28
C LEU A 29 -1.26 -4.35 -4.16
N TRP A 30 -2.09 -3.32 -3.95
CA TRP A 30 -3.54 -3.43 -3.96
C TRP A 30 -4.11 -4.02 -5.25
N ARG A 31 -3.58 -3.62 -6.41
CA ARG A 31 -4.03 -4.14 -7.71
C ARG A 31 -3.56 -5.58 -7.95
N GLU A 32 -2.36 -5.92 -7.51
CA GLU A 32 -1.83 -7.28 -7.59
C GLU A 32 -2.65 -8.24 -6.71
N LEU A 33 -2.94 -7.83 -5.48
CA LEU A 33 -3.81 -8.57 -4.56
C LEU A 33 -5.18 -8.88 -5.18
N LEU A 34 -5.78 -7.90 -5.87
CA LEU A 34 -7.11 -8.05 -6.51
C LEU A 34 -7.09 -8.81 -7.85
N LYS A 35 -5.97 -8.77 -8.59
CA LYS A 35 -5.86 -9.44 -9.90
C LYS A 35 -5.82 -10.97 -9.76
N GLU A 36 -5.22 -11.43 -8.66
CA GLU A 36 -4.88 -12.84 -8.43
C GLU A 36 -5.93 -13.59 -7.59
N SER A 37 -7.06 -12.96 -7.25
CA SER A 37 -7.97 -13.49 -6.23
C SER A 37 -9.38 -13.75 -6.73
N THR A 38 -9.62 -15.00 -7.13
CA THR A 38 -10.96 -15.58 -7.17
C THR A 38 -11.42 -15.80 -5.73
N GLY A 39 -12.03 -14.78 -5.10
CA GLY A 39 -12.60 -14.91 -3.73
C GLY A 39 -12.22 -13.81 -2.73
N ILE A 40 -11.39 -12.83 -3.11
CA ILE A 40 -11.06 -11.67 -2.27
C ILE A 40 -11.87 -10.48 -2.78
N GLY A 41 -12.97 -10.18 -2.09
CA GLY A 41 -13.87 -9.09 -2.44
C GLY A 41 -13.61 -7.85 -1.60
N TRP A 42 -13.70 -6.65 -2.19
CA TRP A 42 -13.82 -5.44 -1.39
C TRP A 42 -15.20 -5.41 -0.71
N CYS A 43 -15.23 -5.33 0.62
CA CYS A 43 -16.46 -5.18 1.38
C CYS A 43 -16.69 -3.70 1.74
N PRO A 44 -17.62 -2.99 1.08
CA PRO A 44 -17.87 -1.58 1.36
C PRO A 44 -18.38 -1.34 2.78
N SER A 45 -19.07 -2.31 3.38
CA SER A 45 -19.57 -2.24 4.77
C SER A 45 -18.42 -2.24 5.79
N LYS A 46 -17.44 -3.12 5.61
CA LYS A 46 -16.27 -3.22 6.50
C LYS A 46 -15.18 -2.22 6.15
N LYS A 47 -15.21 -1.65 4.93
CA LYS A 47 -14.12 -0.86 4.33
C LYS A 47 -12.79 -1.63 4.38
N THR A 48 -12.89 -2.95 4.19
CA THR A 48 -11.78 -3.89 4.16
C THR A 48 -11.96 -4.82 2.99
N VAL A 49 -10.87 -5.49 2.66
CA VAL A 49 -10.92 -6.74 1.92
C VAL A 49 -11.61 -7.79 2.80
N ASP A 50 -12.64 -8.42 2.26
CA ASP A 50 -13.33 -9.55 2.86
C ASP A 50 -12.92 -10.81 2.10
N ALA A 51 -12.22 -11.68 2.82
CA ALA A 51 -11.66 -12.91 2.34
C ALA A 51 -11.57 -13.88 3.51
N THR A 52 -11.59 -15.18 3.23
CA THR A 52 -11.40 -16.20 4.25
C THR A 52 -9.97 -16.19 4.77
N GLU A 53 -9.77 -16.71 5.98
CA GLU A 53 -8.44 -16.83 6.59
C GLU A 53 -7.49 -17.68 5.75
N GLU A 54 -8.01 -18.73 5.10
CA GLU A 54 -7.27 -19.58 4.16
C GLU A 54 -6.78 -18.77 2.96
N CYS A 55 -7.65 -17.95 2.37
CA CYS A 55 -7.28 -17.12 1.21
C CYS A 55 -6.23 -16.05 1.60
N TRP A 56 -6.31 -15.49 2.81
CA TRP A 56 -5.25 -14.63 3.33
C TRP A 56 -3.93 -15.37 3.56
N ALA A 57 -3.98 -16.60 4.08
CA ALA A 57 -2.78 -17.39 4.33
C ALA A 57 -2.04 -17.71 3.02
N GLU A 58 -2.77 -18.13 1.98
CA GLU A 58 -2.21 -18.35 0.64
C GLU A 58 -1.59 -17.07 0.08
N LYS A 59 -2.34 -15.95 0.11
CA LYS A 59 -1.82 -14.68 -0.44
C LYS A 59 -0.63 -14.12 0.33
N ILE A 60 -0.62 -14.23 1.66
CA ILE A 60 0.53 -13.79 2.48
C ILE A 60 1.74 -14.70 2.25
N GLN A 61 1.54 -15.98 1.94
CA GLN A 61 2.62 -16.89 1.57
C GLN A 61 3.21 -16.55 0.20
N GLU A 62 2.36 -16.19 -0.77
CA GLU A 62 2.81 -15.74 -2.10
C GLU A 62 3.52 -14.38 -2.03
N ASN A 63 2.96 -13.45 -1.24
CA ASN A 63 3.56 -12.13 -1.02
C ASN A 63 3.32 -11.67 0.43
N PRO A 64 4.38 -11.67 1.28
CA PRO A 64 4.25 -11.28 2.68
C PRO A 64 3.86 -9.81 2.88
N ASP A 65 4.04 -8.95 1.87
CA ASP A 65 3.62 -7.55 1.93
C ASP A 65 2.09 -7.40 2.03
N PHE A 66 1.32 -8.40 1.62
CA PHE A 66 -0.14 -8.38 1.72
C PHE A 66 -0.66 -8.47 3.15
N LYS A 67 0.18 -8.88 4.11
CA LYS A 67 -0.17 -8.89 5.54
C LYS A 67 -0.61 -7.51 6.04
N GLY A 68 -0.11 -6.43 5.45
CA GLY A 68 -0.49 -5.06 5.79
C GLY A 68 -1.96 -4.71 5.44
N PHE A 69 -2.58 -5.45 4.51
CA PHE A 69 -3.96 -5.23 4.10
C PHE A 69 -4.99 -6.02 4.91
N LYS A 70 -4.55 -7.08 5.59
CA LYS A 70 -5.36 -7.83 6.54
C LYS A 70 -5.59 -6.96 7.79
N LYS A 71 -6.67 -6.19 7.81
CA LYS A 71 -7.11 -5.51 9.04
C LYS A 71 -7.60 -6.55 10.04
N LYS A 72 -7.21 -6.38 11.30
CA LYS A 72 -7.75 -7.13 12.45
C LYS A 72 -9.21 -6.76 12.69
#